data_AF-W7UZL4-F1
#
_entry.id   AF-W7UZL4-F1
#
_cell.length_a   1.000
_cell.length_b   1.000
_cell.length_c   1.000
_cell.angle_alpha   90.00
_cell.angle_beta   90.00
_cell.angle_gamma   90.00
#
_symmetry.space_group_name_H-M   'P 1'
#
loop_
_entity.id
_entity.type
_entity.pdbx_description
1 polymer ?
#
loop_
_entity_poly.entity_id
_entity_poly.type
_entity_poly.pdbx_seq_one_letter_code
_entity_poly.pdbx_strand_id
1 'polypeptide(L)'
;MAFSCGFFNSKGLDRTYTAENFTEYLSSIICNGILDTYGQCFKLTTADTGLKVRLGTGKAWIDGHYFVNDSRYTIDLTEYQDESLPRYVAIAILLDVGESVRNVSLEITPGTPAENPSLPSLPTDEYKTRLLMYAVRLNPGATDLTERDWYDYREDKNVCGYCKCILGKCKVTDMQSQLAQLIAEVQENNQTIAELSHQVEALQTEVDDIIGGIVEIGTCGEHIHYVLYENGKLLLHGTGVTYDYELGDSPFWENENIRSLVISEGITAIGKSNFERCKNMESVSFPTTLTEIGERAFFMYEHGGLTELIIPANITAIGEKAFVDQHITNVTLPETLTTLGTYIFMGCPYLSRARVECAIVPGFCFVSTPLRSLTLSHNVTKICAHMINYTPIQEITYEGTLAEWAAVTKESNWDGNSSTAPGNMHRVICLDGYMQYDTETHEWTEVRE
;
A
#
# COMPACT_ATOMS: atom_id res chain seq x y z
N MET A 1 55.01 9.78 25.56
CA MET A 1 55.95 9.30 24.53
C MET A 1 55.16 9.21 23.23
N ALA A 2 55.59 9.87 22.16
CA ALA A 2 54.82 9.90 20.91
C ALA A 2 54.97 8.60 20.09
N PHE A 3 56.10 7.91 20.26
CA PHE A 3 56.46 6.73 19.49
C PHE A 3 56.60 5.50 20.39
N SER A 4 56.23 4.34 19.85
CA SER A 4 56.58 3.02 20.39
C SER A 4 57.14 2.12 19.28
N CYS A 5 58.22 1.40 19.59
CA CYS A 5 58.88 0.49 18.65
C CYS A 5 59.37 -0.78 19.36
N GLY A 6 59.60 -1.85 18.58
CA GLY A 6 60.09 -3.12 19.11
C GLY A 6 60.13 -4.26 18.07
N PHE A 7 60.46 -5.46 18.54
CA PHE A 7 60.49 -6.68 17.73
C PHE A 7 59.29 -7.59 18.06
N PHE A 8 58.64 -8.14 17.04
CA PHE A 8 57.50 -9.04 17.24
C PHE A 8 58.00 -10.46 17.58
N ASN A 9 57.92 -10.88 18.84
CA ASN A 9 58.23 -12.26 19.25
C ASN A 9 56.94 -13.09 19.32
N SER A 10 56.79 -14.07 18.43
CA SER A 10 55.60 -14.93 18.34
C SER A 10 55.52 -16.02 19.42
N LYS A 11 56.48 -16.14 20.32
CA LYS A 11 56.42 -17.13 21.41
C LYS A 11 55.45 -16.70 22.51
N GLY A 12 54.20 -17.18 22.44
CA GLY A 12 53.23 -17.14 23.57
C GLY A 12 51.82 -16.66 23.24
N LEU A 13 51.33 -16.82 22.00
CA LEU A 13 50.06 -16.24 21.57
C LEU A 13 48.93 -17.29 21.40
N ASP A 14 48.59 -17.98 22.49
CA ASP A 14 47.25 -18.55 22.66
C ASP A 14 46.34 -17.45 23.23
N ARG A 15 45.88 -16.53 22.38
CA ARG A 15 44.87 -15.52 22.76
C ARG A 15 43.81 -15.41 21.69
N THR A 16 42.56 -15.32 22.13
CA THR A 16 41.40 -15.02 21.29
C THR A 16 41.53 -13.58 20.78
N TYR A 17 41.69 -13.43 19.47
CA TYR A 17 41.86 -12.12 18.83
C TYR A 17 40.50 -11.50 18.48
N THR A 18 40.32 -10.22 18.81
CA THR A 18 39.31 -9.39 18.13
C THR A 18 39.75 -9.15 16.67
N ALA A 19 38.82 -8.82 15.77
CA ALA A 19 39.13 -8.63 14.35
C ALA A 19 40.24 -7.57 14.10
N GLU A 20 40.33 -6.54 14.94
CA GLU A 20 41.41 -5.55 14.90
C GLU A 20 42.78 -6.15 15.27
N ASN A 21 42.87 -6.95 16.33
CA ASN A 21 44.15 -7.56 16.74
C ASN A 21 44.64 -8.64 15.75
N PHE A 22 43.72 -9.32 15.06
CA PHE A 22 44.08 -10.27 13.99
C PHE A 22 44.65 -9.57 12.76
N THR A 23 44.20 -8.34 12.48
CA THR A 23 44.70 -7.51 11.38
C THR A 23 46.10 -6.99 11.66
N GLU A 24 46.38 -6.57 12.89
CA GLU A 24 47.74 -6.21 13.33
C GLU A 24 48.69 -7.41 13.27
N TYR A 25 48.21 -8.59 13.68
CA TYR A 25 48.96 -9.84 13.64
C TYR A 25 49.30 -10.27 12.20
N LEU A 26 48.34 -10.33 11.28
CA LEU A 26 48.60 -10.67 9.87
C LEU A 26 49.48 -9.63 9.18
N SER A 27 49.26 -8.33 9.43
CA SER A 27 50.08 -7.27 8.83
C SER A 27 51.53 -7.35 9.31
N SER A 28 51.76 -7.76 10.56
CA SER A 28 53.11 -7.98 11.11
C SER A 28 53.86 -9.17 10.51
N ILE A 29 53.14 -10.13 9.91
CA ILE A 29 53.71 -11.37 9.35
C ILE A 29 53.97 -11.24 7.84
N ILE A 30 53.20 -10.42 7.13
CA ILE A 30 53.10 -10.48 5.67
C ILE A 30 53.66 -9.21 5.00
N CYS A 31 53.85 -8.10 5.72
CA CYS A 31 54.08 -6.78 5.10
C CYS A 31 55.37 -6.10 5.58
N ASN A 32 56.29 -5.79 4.64
CA ASN A 32 57.26 -4.69 4.77
C ASN A 32 56.60 -3.43 4.21
N GLY A 33 56.01 -2.61 5.08
CA GLY A 33 55.23 -1.45 4.63
C GLY A 33 54.44 -0.72 5.72
N ILE A 34 53.74 0.33 5.29
CA ILE A 34 52.93 1.19 6.16
C ILE A 34 51.46 0.74 6.10
N LEU A 35 50.83 0.55 7.27
CA LEU A 35 49.42 0.17 7.37
C LEU A 35 48.54 1.42 7.27
N ASP A 36 47.67 1.44 6.28
CA ASP A 36 46.64 2.48 6.18
C ASP A 36 45.33 2.04 6.85
N THR A 37 45.02 2.69 7.96
CA THR A 37 43.75 2.59 8.67
C THR A 37 42.96 3.88 8.46
N TYR A 38 42.03 3.87 7.51
CA TYR A 38 41.11 4.99 7.25
C TYR A 38 41.78 6.37 7.06
N GLY A 39 42.94 6.43 6.39
CA GLY A 39 43.65 7.67 6.06
C GLY A 39 44.55 8.21 7.16
N GLN A 40 44.71 7.49 8.28
CA GLN A 40 45.59 7.82 9.39
C GLN A 40 46.98 7.15 9.26
N CYS A 41 47.53 7.11 8.04
CA CYS A 41 48.72 6.34 7.68
C CYS A 41 50.04 7.12 7.86
N PHE A 42 50.26 7.80 8.98
CA PHE A 42 51.30 8.85 9.11
C PHE A 42 51.08 10.02 8.14
N LYS A 43 49.83 10.42 7.91
CA LYS A 43 49.50 11.53 6.99
C LYS A 43 50.23 12.81 7.41
N LEU A 44 50.95 13.44 6.47
CA LEU A 44 51.59 14.73 6.69
C LEU A 44 50.58 15.88 6.51
N THR A 45 50.60 16.84 7.43
CA THR A 45 49.76 18.04 7.40
C THR A 45 50.59 19.28 7.76
N THR A 46 50.15 20.46 7.36
CA THR A 46 50.84 21.71 7.72
C THR A 46 50.78 21.96 9.23
N ALA A 47 51.83 22.52 9.81
CA ALA A 47 51.73 23.13 11.12
C ALA A 47 51.05 24.51 11.02
N ASP A 48 50.63 25.06 12.16
CA ASP A 48 49.89 26.33 12.17
C ASP A 48 50.78 27.54 11.85
N THR A 49 52.10 27.44 12.11
CA THR A 49 53.11 28.47 11.80
C THR A 49 54.52 27.86 11.63
N GLY A 50 55.34 28.51 10.81
CA GLY A 50 56.75 28.18 10.61
C GLY A 50 57.00 27.06 9.59
N LEU A 51 58.28 26.77 9.34
CA LEU A 51 58.70 25.64 8.50
C LEU A 51 58.56 24.30 9.24
N LYS A 52 57.33 23.98 9.63
CA LYS A 52 56.99 22.81 10.42
C LYS A 52 55.91 22.00 9.76
N VAL A 53 56.00 20.69 9.91
CA VAL A 53 54.98 19.74 9.44
C VAL A 53 54.52 18.85 10.59
N ARG A 54 53.25 18.44 10.56
CA ARG A 54 52.65 17.53 11.54
C ARG A 54 52.47 16.16 10.90
N LEU A 55 53.19 15.18 11.42
CA LEU A 55 53.03 13.78 11.09
C LEU A 55 51.87 13.21 11.91
N GLY A 56 50.87 12.66 11.22
CA GLY A 56 49.73 11.98 11.82
C GLY A 56 50.12 10.72 12.59
N THR A 57 49.13 10.14 13.27
CA THR A 57 49.25 8.80 13.84
C THR A 57 49.47 7.76 12.75
N GLY A 58 49.93 6.56 13.08
CA GLY A 58 50.11 5.48 12.10
C GLY A 58 50.86 4.27 12.66
N LYS A 59 50.83 3.16 11.92
CA LYS A 59 51.58 1.92 12.22
C LYS A 59 52.33 1.43 10.98
N ALA A 60 53.59 1.04 11.12
CA ALA A 60 54.42 0.52 10.05
C ALA A 60 55.19 -0.72 10.52
N TRP A 61 55.49 -1.61 9.57
CA TRP A 61 56.32 -2.79 9.79
C TRP A 61 57.47 -2.83 8.79
N ILE A 62 58.67 -3.11 9.30
CA ILE A 62 59.90 -3.15 8.53
C ILE A 62 60.78 -4.30 9.05
N ASP A 63 61.00 -5.31 8.21
CA ASP A 63 61.75 -6.53 8.50
C ASP A 63 61.42 -7.16 9.87
N GLY A 64 60.13 -7.32 10.16
CA GLY A 64 59.61 -7.92 11.40
C GLY A 64 59.64 -7.02 12.64
N HIS A 65 60.01 -5.75 12.49
CA HIS A 65 59.95 -4.75 13.55
C HIS A 65 58.77 -3.81 13.32
N TYR A 66 58.21 -3.27 14.40
CA TYR A 66 57.09 -2.34 14.33
C TYR A 66 57.50 -0.92 14.71
N PHE A 67 56.86 0.05 14.07
CA PHE A 67 56.89 1.45 14.44
C PHE A 67 55.47 1.97 14.56
N VAL A 68 55.11 2.48 15.73
CA VAL A 68 53.79 3.01 16.01
C VAL A 68 53.92 4.45 16.49
N ASN A 69 53.19 5.34 15.83
CA ASN A 69 53.00 6.72 16.27
C ASN A 69 51.55 6.91 16.73
N ASP A 70 51.35 7.05 18.03
CA ASP A 70 50.00 7.11 18.64
C ASP A 70 49.49 8.54 18.82
N SER A 71 50.32 9.55 18.55
CA SER A 71 49.90 10.95 18.59
C SER A 71 50.51 11.77 17.45
N ARG A 72 49.94 12.96 17.16
CA ARG A 72 50.50 13.83 16.12
C ARG A 72 51.87 14.34 16.57
N TYR A 73 52.87 14.20 15.70
CA TYR A 73 54.24 14.64 15.98
C TYR A 73 54.61 15.79 15.06
N THR A 74 55.08 16.90 15.64
CA THR A 74 55.52 18.07 14.87
C THR A 74 57.00 17.96 14.58
N ILE A 75 57.36 18.02 13.30
CA ILE A 75 58.73 18.03 12.82
C ILE A 75 59.09 19.47 12.46
N ASP A 76 60.14 20.00 13.07
CA ASP A 76 60.68 21.33 12.76
C ASP A 76 61.76 21.19 11.68
N LEU A 77 61.54 21.81 10.52
CA LEU A 77 62.44 21.73 9.38
C LEU A 77 63.29 22.99 9.22
N THR A 78 63.17 23.96 10.14
CA THR A 78 63.83 25.27 10.03
C THR A 78 65.34 25.15 9.88
N GLU A 79 65.98 24.24 10.61
CA GLU A 79 67.44 24.05 10.56
C GLU A 79 67.96 23.54 9.21
N TYR A 80 67.09 22.97 8.38
CA TYR A 80 67.48 22.43 7.08
C TYR A 80 67.33 23.45 5.95
N GLN A 81 66.71 24.61 6.19
CA GLN A 81 66.54 25.63 5.16
C GLN A 81 67.90 26.20 4.73
N ASP A 82 68.07 26.34 3.42
CA ASP A 82 69.19 27.06 2.82
C ASP A 82 68.68 28.40 2.29
N GLU A 83 69.38 29.49 2.61
CA GLU A 83 68.97 30.85 2.23
C GLU A 83 69.18 31.15 0.73
N SER A 84 69.99 30.35 0.04
CA SER A 84 70.42 30.62 -1.34
C SER A 84 69.73 29.74 -2.37
N LEU A 85 69.52 28.44 -2.08
CA LEU A 85 69.00 27.47 -3.05
C LEU A 85 67.95 26.52 -2.44
N PRO A 86 66.96 26.05 -3.22
CA PRO A 86 65.97 25.11 -2.71
C PRO A 86 66.59 23.72 -2.46
N ARG A 87 65.99 22.94 -1.56
CA ARG A 87 66.38 21.56 -1.29
C ARG A 87 65.19 20.68 -0.90
N TYR A 88 65.33 19.36 -1.06
CA TYR A 88 64.40 18.40 -0.47
C TYR A 88 64.90 17.90 0.89
N VAL A 89 63.98 17.71 1.83
CA VAL A 89 64.21 17.01 3.09
C VAL A 89 63.34 15.75 3.10
N ALA A 90 63.98 14.58 3.20
CA ALA A 90 63.31 13.31 3.28
C ALA A 90 62.90 13.00 4.72
N ILE A 91 61.69 12.47 4.89
CA ILE A 91 61.17 11.95 6.16
C ILE A 91 60.92 10.46 5.97
N ALA A 92 61.66 9.63 6.69
CA ALA A 92 61.64 8.18 6.55
C ALA A 92 61.51 7.47 7.90
N ILE A 93 61.03 6.24 7.88
CA ILE A 93 61.15 5.31 9.01
C ILE A 93 62.42 4.49 8.78
N LEU A 94 63.33 4.48 9.75
CA LEU A 94 64.60 3.76 9.72
C LEU A 94 64.54 2.56 10.65
N LEU A 95 64.93 1.39 10.16
CA LEU A 95 65.35 0.24 10.95
C LEU A 95 66.87 0.14 10.92
N ASP A 96 67.49 0.09 12.10
CA ASP A 96 68.91 -0.19 12.26
C ASP A 96 69.10 -1.51 13.05
N VAL A 97 69.76 -2.48 12.41
CA VAL A 97 70.10 -3.79 12.99
C VAL A 97 71.60 -4.00 13.14
N GLY A 98 72.43 -2.96 12.94
CA GLY A 98 73.89 -3.05 13.02
C GLY A 98 74.44 -3.03 14.46
N GLU A 99 73.66 -2.58 15.43
CA GLU A 99 74.02 -2.56 16.84
C GLU A 99 73.43 -3.73 17.63
N SER A 100 73.93 -3.97 18.85
CA SER A 100 73.45 -5.02 19.77
C SER A 100 71.95 -4.91 20.10
N VAL A 101 71.35 -3.74 19.89
CA VAL A 101 69.93 -3.46 20.10
C VAL A 101 69.36 -2.99 18.77
N ARG A 102 68.48 -3.79 18.17
CA ARG A 102 67.75 -3.42 16.97
C ARG A 102 66.79 -2.27 17.30
N ASN A 103 66.80 -1.22 16.48
CA ASN A 103 66.00 -0.01 16.74
C ASN A 103 65.21 0.42 15.50
N VAL A 104 63.99 0.90 15.71
CA VAL A 104 63.18 1.55 14.67
C VAL A 104 62.85 2.98 15.08
N SER A 105 63.13 3.95 14.22
CA SER A 105 62.99 5.38 14.50
C SER A 105 62.53 6.19 13.29
N LEU A 106 62.18 7.45 13.52
CA LEU A 106 61.96 8.43 12.46
C LEU A 106 63.29 9.10 12.10
N GLU A 107 63.63 9.12 10.82
CA GLU A 107 64.86 9.74 10.29
C GLU A 107 64.50 10.90 9.34
N ILE A 108 65.23 12.01 9.51
CA ILE A 108 65.11 13.21 8.68
C ILE A 108 66.44 13.40 7.97
N THR A 109 66.43 13.43 6.64
CA THR A 109 67.66 13.51 5.84
C THR A 109 67.59 14.69 4.85
N PRO A 110 68.44 15.72 5.01
CA PRO A 110 68.48 16.83 4.06
C PRO A 110 69.24 16.45 2.78
N GLY A 111 68.72 16.87 1.63
CA GLY A 111 69.37 16.72 0.32
C GLY A 111 70.27 17.91 0.00
N THR A 112 71.07 17.83 -1.04
CA THR A 112 71.97 18.93 -1.43
C THR A 112 71.18 20.11 -2.04
N PRO A 113 71.41 21.37 -1.60
CA PRO A 113 70.77 22.54 -2.21
C PRO A 113 71.23 22.72 -3.67
N ALA A 114 70.29 22.95 -4.58
CA ALA A 114 70.56 23.17 -6.00
C ALA A 114 69.37 23.91 -6.66
N GLU A 115 69.56 24.52 -7.82
CA GLU A 115 68.44 25.14 -8.58
C GLU A 115 67.33 24.12 -8.90
N ASN A 116 67.72 22.88 -9.20
CA ASN A 116 66.85 21.73 -9.36
C ASN A 116 67.28 20.64 -8.38
N PRO A 117 66.82 20.69 -7.12
CA PRO A 117 67.28 19.76 -6.09
C PRO A 117 66.72 18.36 -6.35
N SER A 118 67.59 17.36 -6.25
CA SER A 118 67.16 15.96 -6.25
C SER A 118 66.70 15.54 -4.86
N LEU A 119 65.92 14.47 -4.81
CA LEU A 119 65.62 13.77 -3.56
C LEU A 119 66.93 13.32 -2.88
N PRO A 120 67.04 13.37 -1.54
CA PRO A 120 68.19 12.82 -0.82
C PRO A 120 68.34 11.33 -1.14
N SER A 121 69.57 10.87 -1.38
CA SER A 121 69.84 9.44 -1.49
C SER A 121 69.72 8.81 -0.11
N LEU A 122 68.86 7.80 0.00
CA LEU A 122 68.67 7.01 1.22
C LEU A 122 69.31 5.64 0.99
N PRO A 123 70.62 5.47 1.26
CA PRO A 123 71.28 4.20 1.00
C PRO A 123 70.66 3.11 1.89
N THR A 124 70.28 2.00 1.28
CA THR A 124 70.01 0.76 1.99
C THR A 124 71.32 0.00 2.08
N ASP A 125 71.82 -0.23 3.28
CA ASP A 125 72.97 -1.13 3.52
C ASP A 125 72.48 -2.40 4.21
N GLU A 126 73.37 -3.38 4.44
CA GLU A 126 73.01 -4.69 5.04
C GLU A 126 72.42 -4.56 6.46
N TYR A 127 72.67 -3.44 7.15
CA TYR A 127 72.25 -3.20 8.51
C TYR A 127 71.15 -2.14 8.66
N LYS A 128 70.87 -1.36 7.60
CA LYS A 128 69.91 -0.25 7.63
C LYS A 128 68.88 -0.37 6.51
N THR A 129 67.63 -0.57 6.90
CA THR A 129 66.47 -0.56 6.00
C THR A 129 65.65 0.71 6.24
N ARG A 130 65.22 1.38 5.16
CA ARG A 130 64.46 2.64 5.24
C ARG A 130 63.15 2.54 4.46
N LEU A 131 62.11 3.16 5.00
CA LEU A 131 60.84 3.41 4.30
C LEU A 131 60.65 4.92 4.13
N LEU A 132 60.85 5.43 2.91
CA LEU A 132 60.64 6.85 2.63
C LEU A 132 59.15 7.17 2.60
N MET A 133 58.71 8.09 3.46
CA MET A 133 57.31 8.51 3.51
C MET A 133 57.08 9.76 2.69
N TYR A 134 57.88 10.81 2.95
CA TYR A 134 57.66 12.13 2.36
C TYR A 134 58.98 12.77 1.95
N ALA A 135 58.92 13.60 0.91
CA ALA A 135 59.97 14.57 0.63
C ALA A 135 59.38 15.98 0.65
N VAL A 136 59.88 16.82 1.55
CA VAL A 136 59.44 18.21 1.71
C VAL A 136 60.44 19.12 1.00
N ARG A 137 59.98 19.90 0.03
CA ARG A 137 60.76 20.93 -0.65
C ARG A 137 60.79 22.19 0.19
N LEU A 138 61.98 22.60 0.61
CA LEU A 138 62.21 23.90 1.24
C LEU A 138 62.73 24.86 0.18
N ASN A 139 62.02 25.96 -0.05
CA ASN A 139 62.45 27.02 -0.95
C ASN A 139 63.17 28.15 -0.18
N PRO A 140 64.10 28.87 -0.82
CA PRO A 140 64.78 30.01 -0.20
C PRO A 140 63.78 31.06 0.27
N GLY A 141 63.95 31.55 1.49
CA GLY A 141 63.09 32.59 2.08
C GLY A 141 61.65 32.16 2.45
N ALA A 142 61.30 30.87 2.31
CA ALA A 142 60.01 30.36 2.78
C ALA A 142 59.92 30.50 4.31
N THR A 143 58.78 31.01 4.82
CA THR A 143 58.51 31.10 6.26
C THR A 143 57.52 30.05 6.76
N ASP A 144 56.75 29.45 5.85
CA ASP A 144 55.69 28.47 6.13
C ASP A 144 55.64 27.41 5.02
N LEU A 145 54.93 26.31 5.27
CA LEU A 145 54.75 25.19 4.34
C LEU A 145 53.28 24.92 4.03
N THR A 146 53.00 24.47 2.82
CA THR A 146 51.67 24.05 2.33
C THR A 146 51.71 22.62 1.81
N GLU A 147 50.54 22.00 1.61
CA GLU A 147 50.46 20.64 1.06
C GLU A 147 51.07 20.49 -0.35
N ARG A 148 51.35 21.61 -1.04
CA ARG A 148 52.03 21.60 -2.35
C ARG A 148 53.55 21.48 -2.24
N ASP A 149 54.10 21.67 -1.04
CA ASP A 149 55.54 21.71 -0.81
C ASP A 149 56.11 20.33 -0.50
N TRP A 150 55.31 19.25 -0.48
CA TRP A 150 55.83 17.90 -0.31
C TRP A 150 55.21 16.89 -1.26
N TYR A 151 55.97 15.82 -1.51
CA TYR A 151 55.52 14.67 -2.25
C TYR A 151 55.37 13.46 -1.33
N ASP A 152 54.31 12.70 -1.57
CA ASP A 152 53.97 11.50 -0.83
C ASP A 152 54.47 10.26 -1.57
N TYR A 153 55.55 9.65 -1.08
CA TYR A 153 56.22 8.53 -1.75
C TYR A 153 55.69 7.17 -1.32
N ARG A 154 54.69 7.14 -0.43
CA ARG A 154 54.24 5.90 0.19
C ARG A 154 53.66 4.91 -0.83
N GLU A 155 53.15 5.37 -1.96
CA GLU A 155 52.56 4.53 -3.03
C GLU A 155 53.58 3.91 -4.01
N ASP A 156 54.84 4.36 -4.02
CA ASP A 156 55.85 3.85 -4.96
C ASP A 156 56.53 2.61 -4.37
N LYS A 157 56.17 1.43 -4.88
CA LYS A 157 56.73 0.13 -4.48
C LYS A 157 58.27 0.04 -4.56
N ASN A 158 58.94 0.87 -5.34
CA ASN A 158 60.40 0.88 -5.45
C ASN A 158 61.07 1.69 -4.32
N VAL A 159 60.29 2.48 -3.59
CA VAL A 159 60.76 3.49 -2.63
C VAL A 159 60.11 3.28 -1.24
N CYS A 160 58.85 2.86 -1.20
CA CYS A 160 58.11 2.47 0.00
C CYS A 160 56.97 1.48 -0.36
N GLY A 161 56.92 0.33 0.32
CA GLY A 161 55.85 -0.65 0.13
C GLY A 161 54.54 -0.18 0.78
N TYR A 162 53.53 0.20 -0.03
CA TYR A 162 52.18 0.41 0.47
C TYR A 162 51.41 -0.91 0.49
N CYS A 163 51.08 -1.42 1.67
CA CYS A 163 50.22 -2.59 1.80
C CYS A 163 48.78 -2.14 1.98
N LYS A 164 48.01 -2.06 0.88
CA LYS A 164 46.53 -1.94 0.95
C LYS A 164 46.00 -3.19 1.63
N CYS A 165 45.53 -3.05 2.87
CA CYS A 165 44.97 -4.15 3.63
C CYS A 165 43.85 -4.86 2.83
N ILE A 166 43.72 -6.18 2.98
CA ILE A 166 42.82 -7.11 2.26
C ILE A 166 41.34 -6.87 2.63
N LEU A 167 40.87 -5.63 2.60
CA LEU A 167 39.49 -5.24 2.90
C LEU A 167 38.59 -5.25 1.66
N GLY A 168 38.93 -6.09 0.67
CA GLY A 168 38.03 -6.46 -0.42
C GLY A 168 36.98 -7.52 -0.03
N LYS A 169 37.04 -8.13 1.17
CA LYS A 169 36.14 -9.22 1.56
C LYS A 169 34.98 -8.83 2.48
N CYS A 170 35.12 -7.84 3.36
CA CYS A 170 34.01 -7.45 4.27
C CYS A 170 32.88 -6.68 3.56
N LYS A 171 33.19 -5.82 2.58
CA LYS A 171 32.14 -5.15 1.77
C LYS A 171 31.37 -6.11 0.86
N VAL A 172 32.01 -7.20 0.42
CA VAL A 172 31.38 -8.18 -0.48
C VAL A 172 30.32 -8.99 0.26
N THR A 173 30.54 -9.36 1.53
CA THR A 173 29.54 -10.07 2.33
C THR A 173 28.31 -9.21 2.63
N ASP A 174 28.51 -7.93 2.97
CA ASP A 174 27.39 -6.99 3.18
C ASP A 174 26.62 -6.74 1.88
N MET A 175 27.33 -6.56 0.76
CA MET A 175 26.71 -6.47 -0.56
C MET A 175 25.97 -7.75 -0.97
N GLN A 176 26.49 -8.93 -0.63
CA GLN A 176 25.83 -10.21 -0.91
C GLN A 176 24.57 -10.40 -0.06
N SER A 177 24.59 -9.95 1.20
CA SER A 177 23.41 -9.94 2.07
C SER A 177 22.33 -8.97 1.56
N GLN A 178 22.73 -7.75 1.18
CA GLN A 178 21.83 -6.78 0.56
C GLN A 178 21.27 -7.27 -0.78
N LEU A 179 22.10 -7.93 -1.60
CA LEU A 179 21.66 -8.52 -2.86
C LEU A 179 20.68 -9.68 -2.63
N ALA A 180 20.90 -10.51 -1.60
CA ALA A 180 19.98 -11.59 -1.25
C ALA A 180 18.63 -11.06 -0.77
N GLN A 181 18.61 -9.99 0.03
CA GLN A 181 17.39 -9.30 0.43
C GLN A 181 16.65 -8.72 -0.78
N LEU A 182 17.38 -8.05 -1.68
CA LEU A 182 16.79 -7.47 -2.89
C LEU A 182 16.24 -8.55 -3.83
N ILE A 183 16.90 -9.70 -3.95
CA ILE A 183 16.40 -10.84 -4.72
C ILE A 183 15.10 -11.38 -4.13
N ALA A 184 15.02 -11.51 -2.80
CA ALA A 184 13.79 -11.95 -2.13
C ALA A 184 12.64 -10.96 -2.35
N GLU A 185 12.91 -9.65 -2.24
CA GLU A 185 11.92 -8.60 -2.50
C GLU A 185 11.45 -8.60 -3.97
N VAL A 186 12.35 -8.81 -4.92
CA VAL A 186 12.00 -8.95 -6.35
C VAL A 186 11.15 -10.20 -6.58
N GLN A 187 11.40 -11.31 -5.89
CA GLN A 187 10.59 -12.52 -5.99
C GLN A 187 9.17 -12.32 -5.46
N GLU A 188 9.01 -11.63 -4.34
CA GLU A 188 7.71 -11.27 -3.76
C GLU A 188 6.93 -10.30 -4.67
N ASN A 189 7.62 -9.30 -5.22
CA ASN A 189 7.04 -8.39 -6.21
C ASN A 189 6.61 -9.14 -7.48
N ASN A 190 7.38 -10.12 -7.94
CA ASN A 190 7.00 -10.94 -9.10
C ASN A 190 5.76 -11.81 -8.82
N GLN A 191 5.61 -12.34 -7.60
CA GLN A 191 4.39 -13.06 -7.21
C GLN A 191 3.19 -12.10 -7.19
N THR A 192 3.38 -10.90 -6.63
CA THR A 192 2.36 -9.84 -6.61
C THR A 192 1.96 -9.44 -8.04
N ILE A 193 2.93 -9.22 -8.93
CA ILE A 193 2.68 -8.93 -10.35
C ILE A 193 1.92 -10.07 -11.03
N ALA A 194 2.24 -11.33 -10.73
CA ALA A 194 1.53 -12.48 -11.30
C ALA A 194 0.07 -12.53 -10.84
N GLU A 195 -0.21 -12.27 -9.55
CA GLU A 195 -1.57 -12.18 -9.03
C GLU A 195 -2.36 -11.02 -9.65
N LEU A 196 -1.74 -9.83 -9.72
CA LEU A 196 -2.32 -8.67 -10.39
C LEU A 196 -2.57 -8.92 -11.88
N SER A 197 -1.67 -9.62 -12.56
CA SER A 197 -1.85 -9.98 -13.97
C SER A 197 -3.03 -10.94 -14.15
N HIS A 198 -3.18 -11.94 -13.27
CA HIS A 198 -4.34 -12.83 -13.28
C HIS A 198 -5.65 -12.08 -12.99
N GLN A 199 -5.64 -11.11 -12.07
CA GLN A 199 -6.81 -10.25 -11.83
C GLN A 199 -7.15 -9.38 -13.04
N VAL A 200 -6.14 -8.81 -13.71
CA VAL A 200 -6.33 -8.04 -14.94
C VAL A 200 -6.88 -8.92 -16.07
N GLU A 201 -6.39 -10.15 -16.24
CA GLU A 201 -6.92 -11.09 -17.24
C GLU A 201 -8.38 -11.50 -16.94
N ALA A 202 -8.72 -11.72 -15.67
CA ALA A 202 -10.10 -12.01 -15.26
C ALA A 202 -11.03 -10.82 -15.55
N LEU A 203 -10.62 -9.60 -15.18
CA LEU A 203 -11.35 -8.38 -15.48
C LEU A 203 -11.44 -8.11 -16.99
N GLN A 204 -10.38 -8.41 -17.74
CA GLN A 204 -10.39 -8.27 -19.20
C GLN A 204 -11.35 -9.25 -19.84
N THR A 205 -11.43 -10.49 -19.35
CA THR A 205 -12.42 -11.48 -19.80
C THR A 205 -13.84 -11.03 -19.46
N GLU A 206 -14.06 -10.49 -18.26
CA GLU A 206 -15.35 -9.92 -17.85
C GLU A 206 -15.73 -8.70 -18.71
N VAL A 207 -14.75 -7.86 -19.05
CA VAL A 207 -14.90 -6.72 -19.96
C VAL A 207 -15.18 -7.20 -21.39
N ASP A 208 -14.46 -8.18 -21.90
CA ASP A 208 -14.65 -8.75 -23.24
C ASP A 208 -16.02 -9.46 -23.34
N ASP A 209 -16.46 -10.11 -22.26
CA ASP A 209 -17.82 -10.66 -22.11
C ASP A 209 -18.88 -9.54 -22.05
N ILE A 210 -18.57 -8.38 -21.47
CA ILE A 210 -19.40 -7.16 -21.50
C ILE A 210 -19.44 -6.52 -22.91
N ILE A 211 -18.36 -6.64 -23.69
CA ILE A 211 -18.24 -6.14 -25.07
C ILE A 211 -18.64 -7.23 -26.09
N GLY A 212 -19.58 -8.11 -25.74
CA GLY A 212 -20.38 -8.77 -26.78
C GLY A 212 -20.91 -7.72 -27.76
N GLY A 213 -21.07 -8.06 -29.04
CA GLY A 213 -21.42 -7.08 -30.07
C GLY A 213 -22.59 -6.17 -29.65
N ILE A 214 -22.56 -4.91 -30.08
CA ILE A 214 -23.68 -4.00 -29.83
C ILE A 214 -24.87 -4.49 -30.66
N VAL A 215 -25.95 -4.86 -29.99
CA VAL A 215 -27.22 -5.29 -30.62
C VAL A 215 -28.02 -4.06 -31.03
N GLU A 216 -28.18 -3.11 -30.10
CA GLU A 216 -29.05 -1.97 -30.29
C GLU A 216 -28.54 -0.76 -29.49
N ILE A 217 -28.72 0.44 -30.05
CA ILE A 217 -28.50 1.71 -29.37
C ILE A 217 -29.68 2.63 -29.60
N GLY A 218 -30.00 3.46 -28.62
CA GLY A 218 -31.07 4.43 -28.76
C GLY A 218 -31.11 5.44 -27.63
N THR A 219 -32.24 6.14 -27.52
CA THR A 219 -32.53 7.10 -26.46
C THR A 219 -33.76 6.66 -25.70
N CYS A 220 -33.74 6.79 -24.39
CA CYS A 220 -34.91 6.55 -23.54
C CYS A 220 -35.22 7.73 -22.60
N GLY A 221 -34.59 8.88 -22.82
CA GLY A 221 -34.86 10.15 -22.16
C GLY A 221 -34.21 11.28 -22.94
N GLU A 222 -34.48 12.53 -22.58
CA GLU A 222 -33.96 13.71 -23.30
C GLU A 222 -32.42 13.71 -23.37
N HIS A 223 -31.78 13.29 -22.29
CA HIS A 223 -30.32 13.20 -22.16
C HIS A 223 -29.87 11.81 -21.71
N ILE A 224 -30.65 10.76 -22.03
CA ILE A 224 -30.35 9.38 -21.65
C ILE A 224 -30.33 8.51 -22.89
N HIS A 225 -29.19 7.87 -23.09
CA HIS A 225 -28.93 6.91 -24.15
C HIS A 225 -28.84 5.50 -23.56
N TYR A 226 -29.16 4.51 -24.38
CA TYR A 226 -28.99 3.11 -24.01
C TYR A 226 -28.18 2.33 -25.04
N VAL A 227 -27.51 1.29 -24.56
CA VAL A 227 -26.78 0.31 -25.36
C VAL A 227 -27.18 -1.09 -24.88
N LEU A 228 -27.72 -1.90 -25.78
CA LEU A 228 -27.98 -3.33 -25.57
C LEU A 228 -26.83 -4.14 -26.19
N TYR A 229 -26.20 -4.99 -25.39
CA TYR A 229 -25.10 -5.87 -25.80
C TYR A 229 -25.62 -7.29 -26.08
N GLU A 230 -24.90 -8.05 -26.91
CA GLU A 230 -25.25 -9.43 -27.31
C GLU A 230 -25.38 -10.40 -26.13
N ASN A 231 -24.68 -10.13 -25.04
CA ASN A 231 -24.78 -10.90 -23.79
C ASN A 231 -26.06 -10.63 -22.99
N GLY A 232 -26.92 -9.71 -23.45
CA GLY A 232 -28.15 -9.30 -22.79
C GLY A 232 -28.00 -8.20 -21.73
N LYS A 233 -26.83 -7.58 -21.61
CA LYS A 233 -26.65 -6.40 -20.76
C LYS A 233 -27.26 -5.17 -21.45
N LEU A 234 -28.14 -4.48 -20.75
CA LEU A 234 -28.66 -3.18 -21.13
C LEU A 234 -28.02 -2.10 -20.25
N LEU A 235 -27.25 -1.21 -20.86
CA LEU A 235 -26.63 -0.07 -20.19
C LEU A 235 -27.41 1.21 -20.52
N LEU A 236 -27.93 1.89 -19.51
CA LEU A 236 -28.44 3.26 -19.62
C LEU A 236 -27.37 4.22 -19.10
N HIS A 237 -27.06 5.26 -19.87
CA HIS A 237 -26.11 6.29 -19.49
C HIS A 237 -26.60 7.69 -19.90
N GLY A 238 -26.24 8.71 -19.13
CA GLY A 238 -26.71 10.07 -19.32
C GLY A 238 -27.17 10.69 -18.00
N THR A 239 -28.00 11.73 -18.09
CA THR A 239 -28.49 12.45 -16.90
C THR A 239 -29.98 12.77 -16.98
N GLY A 240 -30.65 12.82 -15.83
CA GLY A 240 -32.07 13.20 -15.74
C GLY A 240 -33.02 12.01 -15.72
N VAL A 241 -34.17 12.14 -16.37
CA VAL A 241 -35.32 11.23 -16.24
C VAL A 241 -35.56 10.47 -17.55
N THR A 242 -35.86 9.17 -17.48
CA THR A 242 -36.33 8.41 -18.65
C THR A 242 -37.77 8.77 -18.98
N TYR A 243 -38.19 8.62 -20.24
CA TYR A 243 -39.55 8.91 -20.65
C TYR A 243 -40.58 8.00 -19.96
N ASP A 244 -41.78 8.54 -19.78
CA ASP A 244 -42.97 7.75 -19.52
C ASP A 244 -43.47 7.15 -20.83
N TYR A 245 -43.67 5.84 -20.86
CA TYR A 245 -44.21 5.15 -22.01
C TYR A 245 -45.66 4.73 -21.77
N GLU A 246 -46.44 4.72 -22.85
CA GLU A 246 -47.69 3.99 -22.87
C GLU A 246 -47.43 2.49 -23.08
N LEU A 247 -48.46 1.68 -22.83
CA LEU A 247 -48.40 0.23 -22.93
C LEU A 247 -47.98 -0.19 -24.35
N GLY A 248 -46.85 -0.90 -24.48
CA GLY A 248 -46.32 -1.35 -25.77
C GLY A 248 -45.31 -0.41 -26.43
N ASP A 249 -45.14 0.82 -25.95
CA ASP A 249 -44.37 1.85 -26.66
C ASP A 249 -42.90 1.95 -26.22
N SER A 250 -42.55 1.34 -25.08
CA SER A 250 -41.16 1.34 -24.60
C SER A 250 -40.23 0.61 -25.57
N PRO A 251 -39.00 1.09 -25.84
CA PRO A 251 -38.00 0.36 -26.61
C PRO A 251 -37.59 -0.97 -25.97
N PHE A 252 -37.92 -1.18 -24.69
CA PHE A 252 -37.61 -2.40 -23.96
C PHE A 252 -38.84 -3.30 -23.75
N TRP A 253 -40.00 -2.92 -24.29
CA TRP A 253 -41.25 -3.66 -24.13
C TRP A 253 -41.11 -5.12 -24.59
N GLU A 254 -41.43 -6.07 -23.71
CA GLU A 254 -41.35 -7.52 -24.01
C GLU A 254 -39.98 -7.99 -24.51
N ASN A 255 -38.89 -7.27 -24.18
CA ASN A 255 -37.58 -7.62 -24.71
C ASN A 255 -37.00 -8.84 -23.98
N GLU A 256 -36.94 -9.96 -24.68
CA GLU A 256 -36.44 -11.24 -24.15
C GLU A 256 -34.90 -11.34 -24.13
N ASN A 257 -34.19 -10.40 -24.76
CA ASN A 257 -32.73 -10.43 -24.79
C ASN A 257 -32.12 -9.75 -23.56
N ILE A 258 -32.87 -8.88 -22.87
CA ILE A 258 -32.37 -8.20 -21.67
C ILE A 258 -32.28 -9.20 -20.51
N ARG A 259 -31.06 -9.39 -20.02
CA ARG A 259 -30.70 -10.23 -18.87
C ARG A 259 -30.26 -9.43 -17.66
N SER A 260 -29.56 -8.32 -17.87
CA SER A 260 -29.13 -7.42 -16.80
C SER A 260 -29.29 -5.97 -17.22
N LEU A 261 -29.74 -5.15 -16.28
CA LEU A 261 -29.90 -3.71 -16.48
C LEU A 261 -28.91 -2.95 -15.60
N VAL A 262 -28.10 -2.09 -16.20
CA VAL A 262 -27.19 -1.18 -15.50
C VAL A 262 -27.60 0.25 -15.80
N ILE A 263 -28.00 0.98 -14.77
CA ILE A 263 -28.36 2.40 -14.87
C ILE A 263 -27.22 3.22 -14.28
N SER A 264 -26.61 4.06 -15.10
CA SER A 264 -25.44 4.85 -14.71
C SER A 264 -25.79 6.01 -13.79
N GLU A 265 -24.78 6.48 -13.04
CA GLU A 265 -24.90 7.70 -12.23
C GLU A 265 -25.31 8.92 -13.07
N GLY A 266 -26.15 9.77 -12.49
CA GLY A 266 -26.73 10.95 -13.12
C GLY A 266 -28.19 10.78 -13.55
N ILE A 267 -28.66 9.55 -13.70
CA ILE A 267 -30.08 9.23 -13.95
C ILE A 267 -30.84 9.30 -12.63
N THR A 268 -31.86 10.16 -12.58
CA THR A 268 -32.61 10.49 -11.36
C THR A 268 -33.96 9.81 -11.27
N ALA A 269 -34.57 9.38 -12.38
CA ALA A 269 -35.83 8.65 -12.36
C ALA A 269 -36.00 7.70 -13.54
N ILE A 270 -36.71 6.60 -13.29
CA ILE A 270 -37.21 5.67 -14.31
C ILE A 270 -38.69 5.96 -14.51
N GLY A 271 -39.09 6.37 -15.71
CA GLY A 271 -40.48 6.64 -16.06
C GLY A 271 -41.36 5.40 -16.16
N LYS A 272 -42.65 5.63 -16.39
CA LYS A 272 -43.71 4.63 -16.54
C LYS A 272 -43.38 3.57 -17.60
N SER A 273 -43.65 2.31 -17.28
CA SER A 273 -43.61 1.15 -18.20
C SER A 273 -42.30 0.94 -19.00
N ASN A 274 -41.15 1.42 -18.50
CA ASN A 274 -39.88 1.30 -19.22
C ASN A 274 -39.46 -0.15 -19.49
N PHE A 275 -39.40 -1.02 -18.48
CA PHE A 275 -38.90 -2.40 -18.61
C PHE A 275 -40.03 -3.43 -18.45
N GLU A 276 -41.23 -3.04 -18.86
CA GLU A 276 -42.41 -3.88 -18.75
C GLU A 276 -42.26 -5.14 -19.62
N ARG A 277 -42.54 -6.30 -19.03
CA ARG A 277 -42.48 -7.63 -19.64
C ARG A 277 -41.09 -8.10 -20.11
N CYS A 278 -40.01 -7.54 -19.56
CA CYS A 278 -38.64 -8.04 -19.75
C CYS A 278 -38.40 -9.37 -18.99
N LYS A 279 -38.98 -10.47 -19.46
CA LYS A 279 -39.08 -11.75 -18.72
C LYS A 279 -37.76 -12.42 -18.34
N ASN A 280 -36.68 -12.13 -19.05
CA ASN A 280 -35.36 -12.74 -18.83
C ASN A 280 -34.42 -11.84 -18.01
N MET A 281 -34.88 -10.67 -17.55
CA MET A 281 -34.05 -9.75 -16.78
C MET A 281 -33.87 -10.24 -15.34
N GLU A 282 -32.70 -10.79 -15.04
CA GLU A 282 -32.35 -11.43 -13.77
C GLU A 282 -31.93 -10.42 -12.70
N SER A 283 -31.28 -9.32 -13.11
CA SER A 283 -30.72 -8.31 -12.21
C SER A 283 -30.87 -6.87 -12.71
N VAL A 284 -30.96 -5.95 -11.75
CA VAL A 284 -30.92 -4.50 -11.99
C VAL A 284 -29.93 -3.84 -11.03
N SER A 285 -29.05 -3.01 -11.58
CA SER A 285 -28.12 -2.16 -10.84
C SER A 285 -28.59 -0.71 -10.93
N PHE A 286 -29.10 -0.19 -9.82
CA PHE A 286 -29.54 1.19 -9.68
C PHE A 286 -28.39 2.11 -9.21
N PRO A 287 -28.30 3.34 -9.70
CA PRO A 287 -27.33 4.32 -9.24
C PRO A 287 -27.77 4.95 -7.92
N THR A 288 -26.84 5.57 -7.21
CA THR A 288 -27.12 6.29 -5.96
C THR A 288 -27.89 7.59 -6.18
N THR A 289 -27.88 8.11 -7.41
CA THR A 289 -28.61 9.30 -7.85
C THR A 289 -30.10 9.05 -8.15
N LEU A 290 -30.56 7.79 -8.20
CA LEU A 290 -31.95 7.46 -8.50
C LEU A 290 -32.87 7.80 -7.32
N THR A 291 -33.90 8.59 -7.59
CA THR A 291 -34.91 9.02 -6.59
C THR A 291 -36.30 8.45 -6.83
N GLU A 292 -36.62 8.03 -8.06
CA GLU A 292 -37.97 7.61 -8.43
C GLU A 292 -38.00 6.41 -9.40
N ILE A 293 -38.92 5.48 -9.15
CA ILE A 293 -39.27 4.37 -10.04
C ILE A 293 -40.76 4.49 -10.40
N GLY A 294 -41.06 4.64 -11.68
CA GLY A 294 -42.39 4.92 -12.18
C GLY A 294 -43.37 3.75 -12.12
N GLU A 295 -44.63 4.06 -12.42
CA GLU A 295 -45.70 3.07 -12.53
C GLU A 295 -45.32 1.96 -13.53
N ARG A 296 -45.51 0.71 -13.14
CA ARG A 296 -45.27 -0.48 -13.99
C ARG A 296 -43.85 -0.58 -14.57
N ALA A 297 -42.86 0.15 -14.03
CA ALA A 297 -41.51 0.22 -14.59
C ALA A 297 -40.87 -1.17 -14.82
N PHE A 298 -41.15 -2.15 -13.96
CA PHE A 298 -40.70 -3.54 -14.04
C PHE A 298 -41.89 -4.51 -13.96
N PHE A 299 -43.04 -4.16 -14.54
CA PHE A 299 -44.26 -4.98 -14.45
C PHE A 299 -44.16 -6.28 -15.27
N MET A 300 -44.68 -7.38 -14.71
CA MET A 300 -44.90 -8.65 -15.39
C MET A 300 -46.36 -9.11 -15.22
N TYR A 301 -46.85 -9.96 -16.12
CA TYR A 301 -48.15 -10.65 -15.96
C TYR A 301 -48.01 -12.03 -15.33
N GLU A 302 -46.90 -12.70 -15.64
CA GLU A 302 -46.53 -14.00 -15.10
C GLU A 302 -45.03 -14.21 -15.35
N HIS A 303 -44.37 -14.95 -14.47
CA HIS A 303 -43.00 -15.43 -14.66
C HIS A 303 -41.95 -14.32 -14.93
N GLY A 304 -41.87 -13.30 -14.08
CA GLY A 304 -40.82 -12.28 -14.14
C GLY A 304 -39.42 -12.83 -13.92
N GLY A 305 -38.41 -12.21 -14.54
CA GLY A 305 -37.02 -12.68 -14.45
C GLY A 305 -36.29 -12.23 -13.19
N LEU A 306 -36.74 -11.14 -12.54
CA LEU A 306 -35.89 -10.41 -11.60
C LEU A 306 -35.75 -11.18 -10.29
N THR A 307 -34.56 -11.69 -10.01
CA THR A 307 -34.25 -12.46 -8.79
C THR A 307 -33.56 -11.63 -7.73
N GLU A 308 -32.82 -10.59 -8.15
CA GLU A 308 -32.09 -9.69 -7.28
C GLU A 308 -32.59 -8.25 -7.42
N LEU A 309 -33.07 -7.69 -6.31
CA LEU A 309 -33.55 -6.32 -6.25
C LEU A 309 -33.02 -5.65 -4.98
N ILE A 310 -32.18 -4.63 -5.15
CA ILE A 310 -31.71 -3.78 -4.06
C ILE A 310 -32.23 -2.37 -4.31
N ILE A 311 -33.23 -1.95 -3.54
CA ILE A 311 -33.79 -0.59 -3.63
C ILE A 311 -32.78 0.39 -2.98
N PRO A 312 -32.26 1.39 -3.72
CA PRO A 312 -31.34 2.37 -3.17
C PRO A 312 -31.96 3.16 -2.01
N ALA A 313 -31.12 3.50 -1.02
CA ALA A 313 -31.55 4.23 0.16
C ALA A 313 -32.06 5.66 -0.13
N ASN A 314 -31.76 6.23 -1.30
CA ASN A 314 -32.18 7.58 -1.68
C ASN A 314 -33.52 7.63 -2.45
N ILE A 315 -34.16 6.48 -2.72
CA ILE A 315 -35.45 6.47 -3.43
C ILE A 315 -36.55 7.06 -2.55
N THR A 316 -37.24 8.06 -3.08
CA THR A 316 -38.36 8.73 -2.41
C THR A 316 -39.72 8.31 -2.97
N ALA A 317 -39.76 7.75 -4.18
CA ALA A 317 -40.99 7.35 -4.86
C ALA A 317 -40.90 6.00 -5.59
N ILE A 318 -41.91 5.14 -5.40
CA ILE A 318 -42.13 3.92 -6.18
C ILE A 318 -43.59 3.90 -6.66
N GLY A 319 -43.79 3.79 -7.97
CA GLY A 319 -45.08 3.85 -8.62
C GLY A 319 -45.95 2.60 -8.44
N GLU A 320 -47.21 2.71 -8.85
CA GLU A 320 -48.16 1.60 -8.83
C GLU A 320 -47.64 0.42 -9.66
N LYS A 321 -47.79 -0.80 -9.13
CA LYS A 321 -47.44 -2.05 -9.82
C LYS A 321 -46.00 -2.12 -10.34
N ALA A 322 -45.06 -1.39 -9.74
CA ALA A 322 -43.70 -1.26 -10.25
C ALA A 322 -42.97 -2.61 -10.40
N PHE A 323 -43.19 -3.58 -9.51
CA PHE A 323 -42.48 -4.88 -9.46
C PHE A 323 -43.44 -6.08 -9.35
N VAL A 324 -44.60 -6.02 -10.00
CA VAL A 324 -45.58 -7.12 -10.01
C VAL A 324 -45.01 -8.38 -10.68
N ASP A 325 -45.33 -9.54 -10.12
CA ASP A 325 -45.00 -10.88 -10.64
C ASP A 325 -43.50 -11.12 -10.91
N GLN A 326 -42.63 -10.47 -10.13
CA GLN A 326 -41.17 -10.67 -10.19
C GLN A 326 -40.69 -11.81 -9.28
N HIS A 327 -39.58 -12.45 -9.65
CA HIS A 327 -39.00 -13.60 -8.92
C HIS A 327 -38.11 -13.22 -7.72
N ILE A 328 -38.29 -12.02 -7.17
CA ILE A 328 -37.53 -11.53 -6.02
C ILE A 328 -37.81 -12.38 -4.78
N THR A 329 -36.78 -12.66 -4.00
CA THR A 329 -36.90 -13.51 -2.80
C THR A 329 -37.09 -12.72 -1.51
N ASN A 330 -36.53 -11.52 -1.48
CA ASN A 330 -36.57 -10.61 -0.35
C ASN A 330 -36.59 -9.16 -0.82
N VAL A 331 -37.14 -8.27 0.00
CA VAL A 331 -37.14 -6.82 -0.26
C VAL A 331 -37.07 -6.00 1.02
N THR A 332 -36.37 -4.86 0.94
CA THR A 332 -36.37 -3.84 1.99
C THR A 332 -36.86 -2.53 1.40
N LEU A 333 -37.94 -1.97 1.95
CA LEU A 333 -38.42 -0.63 1.62
C LEU A 333 -37.70 0.40 2.51
N PRO A 334 -36.81 1.27 1.97
CA PRO A 334 -36.04 2.23 2.76
C PRO A 334 -36.88 3.33 3.40
N GLU A 335 -36.36 3.94 4.47
CA GLU A 335 -37.06 4.96 5.28
C GLU A 335 -37.43 6.24 4.52
N THR A 336 -36.73 6.51 3.42
CA THR A 336 -36.85 7.72 2.59
C THR A 336 -38.08 7.73 1.69
N LEU A 337 -38.77 6.60 1.54
CA LEU A 337 -39.96 6.49 0.71
C LEU A 337 -41.13 7.29 1.29
N THR A 338 -41.62 8.24 0.49
CA THR A 338 -42.76 9.12 0.84
C THR A 338 -43.94 8.93 -0.10
N THR A 339 -43.69 8.55 -1.36
CA THR A 339 -44.71 8.33 -2.38
C THR A 339 -44.70 6.88 -2.82
N LEU A 340 -45.76 6.14 -2.49
CA LEU A 340 -45.83 4.71 -2.74
C LEU A 340 -47.14 4.36 -3.45
N GLY A 341 -47.03 3.75 -4.62
CA GLY A 341 -48.15 3.20 -5.37
C GLY A 341 -48.72 1.94 -4.73
N THR A 342 -49.86 1.50 -5.25
CA THR A 342 -50.49 0.25 -4.82
C THR A 342 -49.91 -0.96 -5.58
N TYR A 343 -50.07 -2.18 -5.04
CA TYR A 343 -49.69 -3.43 -5.71
C TYR A 343 -48.20 -3.56 -6.09
N ILE A 344 -47.28 -2.91 -5.38
CA ILE A 344 -45.86 -2.82 -5.80
C ILE A 344 -45.23 -4.20 -6.05
N PHE A 345 -45.43 -5.17 -5.15
CA PHE A 345 -44.89 -6.54 -5.24
C PHE A 345 -46.00 -7.60 -5.29
N MET A 346 -47.15 -7.25 -5.85
CA MET A 346 -48.24 -8.22 -6.00
C MET A 346 -47.77 -9.41 -6.83
N GLY A 347 -48.09 -10.62 -6.38
CA GLY A 347 -47.89 -11.85 -7.14
C GLY A 347 -46.44 -12.34 -7.25
N CYS A 348 -45.47 -11.70 -6.58
CA CYS A 348 -44.07 -12.17 -6.56
C CYS A 348 -43.99 -13.59 -5.94
N PRO A 349 -43.77 -14.66 -6.74
CA PRO A 349 -44.04 -16.03 -6.32
C PRO A 349 -42.96 -16.62 -5.39
N TYR A 350 -41.84 -15.90 -5.22
CA TYR A 350 -40.72 -16.30 -4.35
C TYR A 350 -40.48 -15.32 -3.19
N LEU A 351 -41.27 -14.25 -3.07
CA LEU A 351 -41.08 -13.22 -2.05
C LEU A 351 -41.47 -13.75 -0.67
N SER A 352 -40.46 -14.22 0.07
CA SER A 352 -40.64 -14.90 1.36
C SER A 352 -40.33 -14.01 2.57
N ARG A 353 -39.55 -12.94 2.38
CA ARG A 353 -39.16 -12.00 3.42
C ARG A 353 -39.32 -10.55 2.96
N ALA A 354 -39.91 -9.70 3.79
CA ALA A 354 -39.96 -8.27 3.55
C ALA A 354 -39.63 -7.48 4.81
N ARG A 355 -38.91 -6.36 4.65
CA ARG A 355 -38.70 -5.35 5.70
C ARG A 355 -39.22 -4.01 5.21
N VAL A 356 -39.95 -3.30 6.08
CA VAL A 356 -40.49 -1.98 5.78
C VAL A 356 -39.95 -0.97 6.78
N GLU A 357 -39.16 -0.01 6.28
CA GLU A 357 -38.58 1.09 7.06
C GLU A 357 -39.31 2.41 6.89
N CYS A 358 -40.10 2.55 5.81
CA CYS A 358 -40.82 3.77 5.50
C CYS A 358 -42.06 3.96 6.37
N ALA A 359 -42.50 5.21 6.49
CA ALA A 359 -43.62 5.58 7.36
C ALA A 359 -44.97 4.94 6.97
N ILE A 360 -45.14 4.55 5.70
CA ILE A 360 -46.39 4.03 5.15
C ILE A 360 -46.15 2.67 4.52
N VAL A 361 -46.90 1.65 4.94
CA VAL A 361 -46.99 0.38 4.23
C VAL A 361 -48.06 0.50 3.13
N PRO A 362 -47.73 0.32 1.84
CA PRO A 362 -48.67 0.57 0.75
C PRO A 362 -49.81 -0.44 0.71
N GLY A 363 -50.94 -0.01 0.15
CA GLY A 363 -52.10 -0.87 -0.02
C GLY A 363 -51.81 -1.96 -1.05
N PHE A 364 -52.27 -3.18 -0.77
CA PHE A 364 -52.07 -4.35 -1.63
C PHE A 364 -50.60 -4.69 -1.95
N CYS A 365 -49.62 -4.18 -1.18
CA CYS A 365 -48.20 -4.25 -1.53
C CYS A 365 -47.67 -5.67 -1.74
N PHE A 366 -48.05 -6.62 -0.88
CA PHE A 366 -47.53 -7.99 -0.84
C PHE A 366 -48.61 -9.05 -1.14
N VAL A 367 -49.66 -8.66 -1.88
CA VAL A 367 -50.79 -9.56 -2.16
C VAL A 367 -50.35 -10.76 -3.00
N SER A 368 -50.87 -11.95 -2.67
CA SER A 368 -50.56 -13.20 -3.38
C SER A 368 -49.07 -13.58 -3.39
N THR A 369 -48.34 -13.25 -2.33
CA THR A 369 -46.93 -13.63 -2.15
C THR A 369 -46.78 -14.76 -1.12
N PRO A 370 -45.73 -15.60 -1.19
CA PRO A 370 -45.50 -16.68 -0.22
C PRO A 370 -44.86 -16.18 1.10
N LEU A 371 -45.16 -14.95 1.51
CA LEU A 371 -44.50 -14.26 2.61
C LEU A 371 -44.54 -15.08 3.91
N ARG A 372 -43.38 -15.25 4.54
CA ARG A 372 -43.19 -15.96 5.82
C ARG A 372 -42.70 -15.05 6.93
N SER A 373 -42.04 -13.95 6.57
CA SER A 373 -41.43 -13.02 7.50
C SER A 373 -41.68 -11.60 7.00
N LEU A 374 -42.33 -10.80 7.84
CA LEU A 374 -42.52 -9.37 7.63
C LEU A 374 -42.06 -8.63 8.88
N THR A 375 -41.10 -7.74 8.70
CA THR A 375 -40.64 -6.82 9.75
C THR A 375 -41.06 -5.40 9.40
N LEU A 376 -41.78 -4.77 10.31
CA LEU A 376 -42.18 -3.37 10.27
C LEU A 376 -41.33 -2.63 11.30
N SER A 377 -40.58 -1.61 10.90
CA SER A 377 -39.82 -0.82 11.87
C SER A 377 -40.71 0.15 12.65
N HIS A 378 -40.17 0.72 13.73
CA HIS A 378 -40.87 1.74 14.55
C HIS A 378 -41.24 3.02 13.77
N ASN A 379 -40.67 3.22 12.57
CA ASN A 379 -41.02 4.34 11.70
C ASN A 379 -42.43 4.20 11.08
N VAL A 380 -42.98 2.98 11.01
CA VAL A 380 -44.28 2.73 10.39
C VAL A 380 -45.39 3.40 11.21
N THR A 381 -46.06 4.39 10.62
CA THR A 381 -47.17 5.13 11.24
C THR A 381 -48.52 4.82 10.59
N LYS A 382 -48.52 4.28 9.37
CA LYS A 382 -49.73 3.91 8.63
C LYS A 382 -49.57 2.60 7.87
N ILE A 383 -50.57 1.72 7.97
CA ILE A 383 -50.70 0.50 7.18
C ILE A 383 -51.96 0.61 6.34
N CYS A 384 -51.79 0.64 5.01
CA CYS A 384 -52.89 0.75 4.07
C CYS A 384 -53.62 -0.59 3.87
N ALA A 385 -54.81 -0.51 3.27
CA ALA A 385 -55.72 -1.65 3.14
C ALA A 385 -55.09 -2.82 2.36
N HIS A 386 -55.42 -4.05 2.76
CA HIS A 386 -55.15 -5.28 2.01
C HIS A 386 -53.66 -5.59 1.76
N MET A 387 -52.72 -5.05 2.54
CA MET A 387 -51.28 -5.17 2.24
C MET A 387 -50.78 -6.62 2.08
N ILE A 388 -51.42 -7.61 2.71
CA ILE A 388 -50.98 -9.01 2.76
C ILE A 388 -52.09 -10.03 2.42
N ASN A 389 -53.12 -9.64 1.64
CA ASN A 389 -54.14 -10.60 1.22
C ASN A 389 -53.55 -11.80 0.46
N TYR A 390 -54.13 -12.99 0.65
CA TYR A 390 -53.71 -14.23 0.00
C TYR A 390 -52.24 -14.61 0.26
N THR A 391 -51.71 -14.18 1.42
CA THR A 391 -50.40 -14.59 1.88
C THR A 391 -50.53 -15.65 2.99
N PRO A 392 -49.56 -16.55 3.12
CA PRO A 392 -49.59 -17.59 4.14
C PRO A 392 -48.87 -17.17 5.43
N ILE A 393 -48.69 -15.86 5.64
CA ILE A 393 -48.01 -15.31 6.82
C ILE A 393 -48.90 -15.45 8.06
N GLN A 394 -48.31 -15.89 9.16
CA GLN A 394 -49.00 -16.11 10.43
C GLN A 394 -48.64 -15.05 11.48
N GLU A 395 -47.41 -14.57 11.41
CA GLU A 395 -46.81 -13.69 12.41
C GLU A 395 -46.04 -12.57 11.70
N ILE A 396 -46.11 -11.36 12.24
CA ILE A 396 -45.26 -10.24 11.82
C ILE A 396 -44.51 -9.69 13.03
N THR A 397 -43.39 -9.04 12.78
CA THR A 397 -42.63 -8.31 13.80
C THR A 397 -42.81 -6.82 13.60
N TYR A 398 -43.17 -6.11 14.66
CA TYR A 398 -43.13 -4.66 14.74
C TYR A 398 -42.04 -4.24 15.73
N GLU A 399 -41.04 -3.48 15.29
CA GLU A 399 -39.88 -3.08 16.09
C GLU A 399 -40.17 -1.89 17.01
N GLY A 400 -41.38 -1.82 17.56
CA GLY A 400 -41.80 -0.85 18.56
C GLY A 400 -42.57 -1.53 19.70
N THR A 401 -42.96 -0.73 20.68
CA THR A 401 -43.80 -1.15 21.81
C THR A 401 -45.25 -1.39 21.38
N LEU A 402 -46.02 -2.09 22.21
CA LEU A 402 -47.47 -2.26 22.05
C LEU A 402 -48.20 -0.91 22.03
N ALA A 403 -47.72 0.08 22.78
CA ALA A 403 -48.25 1.43 22.78
C ALA A 403 -48.04 2.15 21.44
N GLU A 404 -46.84 2.02 20.86
CA GLU A 404 -46.55 2.56 19.53
C GLU A 404 -47.36 1.81 18.46
N TRP A 405 -47.48 0.49 18.57
CA TRP A 405 -48.31 -0.31 17.67
C TRP A 405 -49.77 0.13 17.70
N ALA A 406 -50.34 0.42 18.87
CA ALA A 406 -51.70 0.93 19.00
C ALA A 406 -51.89 2.28 18.30
N ALA A 407 -50.84 3.12 18.23
CA ALA A 407 -50.87 4.41 17.54
C ALA A 407 -50.77 4.31 16.01
N VAL A 408 -50.29 3.19 15.46
CA VAL A 408 -50.23 2.96 14.01
C VAL A 408 -51.65 2.96 13.43
N THR A 409 -51.89 3.83 12.45
CA THR A 409 -53.16 3.89 11.71
C THR A 409 -53.28 2.68 10.79
N LYS A 410 -54.33 1.89 10.95
CA LYS A 410 -54.55 0.66 10.18
C LYS A 410 -55.84 0.80 9.38
N GLU A 411 -55.75 0.65 8.07
CA GLU A 411 -56.92 0.68 7.17
C GLU A 411 -57.64 -0.68 7.14
N SER A 412 -58.77 -0.75 6.43
CA SER A 412 -59.60 -1.96 6.36
C SER A 412 -58.81 -3.16 5.85
N ASN A 413 -58.92 -4.30 6.55
CA ASN A 413 -58.30 -5.58 6.17
C ASN A 413 -56.79 -5.45 5.90
N TRP A 414 -56.08 -4.68 6.74
CA TRP A 414 -54.63 -4.55 6.71
C TRP A 414 -53.91 -5.88 7.06
N ASP A 415 -54.56 -6.74 7.83
CA ASP A 415 -54.07 -8.02 8.36
C ASP A 415 -54.40 -9.23 7.48
N GLY A 416 -55.13 -9.03 6.38
CA GLY A 416 -55.60 -10.11 5.51
C GLY A 416 -56.80 -10.88 6.06
N ASN A 417 -57.29 -10.56 7.26
CA ASN A 417 -58.49 -11.17 7.84
C ASN A 417 -59.75 -10.45 7.37
N SER A 418 -60.34 -10.92 6.27
CA SER A 418 -61.60 -10.39 5.74
C SER A 418 -62.80 -11.25 6.16
N SER A 419 -63.99 -10.65 6.16
CA SER A 419 -65.25 -11.35 6.44
C SER A 419 -65.63 -12.40 5.39
N THR A 420 -65.06 -12.33 4.19
CA THR A 420 -65.36 -13.24 3.06
C THR A 420 -64.25 -14.25 2.80
N ALA A 421 -63.04 -14.02 3.30
CA ALA A 421 -61.88 -14.90 3.23
C ALA A 421 -60.97 -14.63 4.43
N PRO A 422 -60.95 -15.50 5.45
CA PRO A 422 -60.07 -15.33 6.60
C PRO A 422 -58.61 -15.45 6.15
N GLY A 423 -57.76 -14.57 6.67
CA GLY A 423 -56.32 -14.59 6.46
C GLY A 423 -55.65 -15.63 7.34
N ASN A 424 -54.33 -15.70 7.26
CA ASN A 424 -53.53 -16.60 8.10
C ASN A 424 -52.89 -15.88 9.31
N MET A 425 -52.89 -14.54 9.31
CA MET A 425 -52.17 -13.76 10.31
C MET A 425 -52.94 -13.74 11.62
N HIS A 426 -52.27 -14.19 12.69
CA HIS A 426 -52.86 -14.26 14.02
C HIS A 426 -51.98 -13.64 15.12
N ARG A 427 -50.76 -13.18 14.79
CA ARG A 427 -49.86 -12.59 15.77
C ARG A 427 -49.07 -11.39 15.24
N VAL A 428 -48.93 -10.37 16.08
CA VAL A 428 -47.98 -9.26 15.89
C VAL A 428 -47.05 -9.25 17.09
N ILE A 429 -45.76 -9.44 16.87
CA ILE A 429 -44.73 -9.42 17.91
C ILE A 429 -44.23 -7.99 18.06
N CYS A 430 -44.28 -7.45 19.28
CA CYS A 430 -43.75 -6.14 19.65
C CYS A 430 -42.59 -6.30 20.64
N LEU A 431 -41.93 -5.20 21.02
CA LEU A 431 -40.78 -5.24 21.93
C LEU A 431 -41.12 -5.61 23.38
N ASP A 432 -42.34 -5.31 23.83
CA ASP A 432 -42.82 -5.45 25.22
C ASP A 432 -44.03 -6.40 25.34
N GLY A 433 -44.26 -7.24 24.32
CA GLY A 433 -45.34 -8.23 24.29
C GLY A 433 -45.80 -8.53 22.87
N TYR A 434 -47.05 -8.98 22.71
CA TYR A 434 -47.61 -9.28 21.39
C TYR A 434 -49.11 -8.99 21.32
N MET A 435 -49.59 -8.76 20.10
CA MET A 435 -51.02 -8.78 19.77
C MET A 435 -51.40 -10.18 19.29
N GLN A 436 -52.53 -10.69 19.75
CA GLN A 436 -53.11 -11.97 19.35
C GLN A 436 -54.47 -11.74 18.71
N TYR A 437 -54.68 -12.35 17.54
CA TYR A 437 -55.99 -12.36 16.88
C TYR A 437 -56.82 -13.52 17.42
N ASP A 438 -58.08 -13.23 17.72
CA ASP A 438 -59.09 -14.21 18.08
C ASP A 438 -59.98 -14.51 16.85
N THR A 439 -59.96 -15.76 16.40
CA THR A 439 -60.70 -16.20 15.21
C THR A 439 -62.21 -16.33 15.43
N GLU A 440 -62.68 -16.37 16.68
CA GLU A 440 -64.11 -16.43 17.00
C GLU A 440 -64.69 -15.01 17.06
N THR A 441 -64.03 -14.10 17.77
CA THR A 441 -64.50 -12.72 17.96
C THR A 441 -64.08 -11.78 16.83
N HIS A 442 -63.08 -12.16 16.04
CA HIS A 442 -62.45 -11.34 14.99
C HIS A 442 -61.78 -10.07 15.55
N GLU A 443 -61.33 -10.11 16.81
CA GLU A 443 -60.70 -9.00 17.50
C GLU A 443 -59.22 -9.25 17.78
N TRP A 444 -58.44 -8.16 17.88
CA TRP A 444 -57.05 -8.19 18.30
C TRP A 444 -56.93 -7.83 19.77
N THR A 445 -56.32 -8.70 20.56
CA THR A 445 -56.10 -8.49 22.00
C THR A 445 -54.61 -8.35 22.32
N GLU A 446 -54.27 -7.43 23.20
CA GLU A 446 -52.92 -7.23 23.72
C GLU A 446 -52.57 -8.29 24.79
N VAL A 447 -51.39 -8.90 24.69
CA VAL A 447 -50.82 -9.79 25.69
C VAL A 447 -49.43 -9.28 26.09
N ARG A 448 -49.26 -8.96 27.37
CA ARG A 448 -47.98 -8.55 27.95
C ARG A 448 -47.28 -9.74 28.58
N GLU A 449 -45.97 -9.84 28.39
CA GLU A 449 -45.11 -10.83 29.05
C GLU A 449 -44.58 -10.34 30.39
#